data_AF-A0A1A8BKP7-F1
#
_entry.id   AF-A0A1A8BKP7-F1
#
_cell.length_a   1.000
_cell.length_b   1.000
_cell.length_c   1.000
_cell.angle_alpha   90.00
_cell.angle_beta   90.00
_cell.angle_gamma   90.00
#
_symmetry.space_group_name_H-M   'P 1'
#
loop_
_entity.id
_entity.type
_entity.pdbx_description
1 polymer ?
#
loop_
_entity_poly.entity_id
_entity_poly.type
_entity_poly.pdbx_seq_one_letter_code
_entity_poly.pdbx_strand_id
1 'polypeptide(L)'
;MATDGDSNLETGKLEFSLDVPFPSSHEALIALRSLSPDQEPRRGGISKQLSVSGSTLRWSADEARILRVSVSSFLDHLSLVIETMEMFGPSLLCDAAQVC
;
A
#
# COMPACT_ATOMS: atom_id res chain seq x y z
N MET A 1 10.19 17.42 -47.40
CA MET A 1 11.10 17.57 -46.24
C MET A 1 10.27 17.30 -44.99
N ALA A 2 10.55 16.19 -44.33
CA ALA A 2 9.93 15.79 -43.08
C ALA A 2 10.63 16.48 -41.92
N THR A 3 9.87 16.93 -40.92
CA THR A 3 10.33 16.98 -39.52
C THR A 3 9.11 16.70 -38.65
N ASP A 4 8.95 15.42 -38.29
CA ASP A 4 8.14 14.99 -37.15
C ASP A 4 8.72 15.62 -35.90
N GLY A 5 7.97 16.54 -35.31
CA GLY A 5 8.17 17.00 -33.95
C GLY A 5 7.56 15.96 -33.01
N ASP A 6 8.31 14.90 -32.74
CA ASP A 6 7.98 13.89 -31.73
C ASP A 6 8.16 14.55 -30.35
N SER A 7 7.16 15.34 -29.93
CA SER A 7 7.04 15.79 -28.55
C SER A 7 6.66 14.56 -27.75
N ASN A 8 7.68 13.87 -27.25
CA ASN A 8 7.63 12.90 -26.18
C ASN A 8 6.52 13.27 -25.18
N LEU A 9 5.34 12.66 -25.34
CA LEU A 9 4.28 12.72 -24.35
C LEU A 9 4.84 11.99 -23.15
N GLU A 10 5.35 12.73 -22.17
CA GLU A 10 5.35 12.23 -20.81
C GLU A 10 3.89 11.96 -20.46
N THR A 11 3.43 10.74 -20.73
CA THR A 11 2.18 10.19 -20.21
C THR A 11 2.28 10.35 -18.71
N GLY A 12 1.67 11.41 -18.18
CA GLY A 12 1.78 11.81 -16.78
C GLY A 12 1.29 10.69 -15.89
N LYS A 13 2.22 9.84 -15.42
CA LYS A 13 1.91 8.80 -14.46
C LYS A 13 1.29 9.44 -13.23
N LEU A 14 0.18 8.88 -12.81
CA LEU A 14 -0.49 9.29 -11.60
C LEU A 14 0.17 8.59 -10.43
N GLU A 15 0.61 9.38 -9.45
CA GLU A 15 1.22 8.88 -8.23
C GLU A 15 0.29 9.09 -7.04
N PHE A 16 0.27 8.10 -6.15
CA PHE A 16 -0.42 8.19 -4.88
C PHE A 16 0.48 7.63 -3.79
N SER A 17 0.57 8.33 -2.65
CA SER A 17 1.30 7.86 -1.48
C SER A 17 0.38 7.91 -0.27
N LEU A 18 0.43 6.88 0.56
CA LEU A 18 -0.34 6.77 1.80
C LEU A 18 0.59 6.37 2.94
N ASP A 19 0.56 7.14 4.02
CA ASP A 19 1.21 6.78 5.27
C ASP A 19 0.21 6.06 6.18
N VAL A 20 0.58 4.87 6.65
CA VAL A 20 -0.23 4.08 7.58
C VAL A 20 0.53 3.97 8.90
N PRO A 21 0.14 4.72 9.95
CA PRO A 21 0.78 4.62 11.24
C PRO A 21 0.37 3.31 11.92
N PHE A 22 1.34 2.40 12.10
CA PHE A 22 1.15 1.21 12.93
C PHE A 22 1.58 1.49 14.38
N PRO A 23 0.99 0.83 15.39
CA PRO A 23 1.33 1.03 16.79
C PRO A 23 2.78 0.64 17.11
N SER A 24 3.32 -0.33 16.38
CA SER A 24 4.71 -0.79 16.49
C SER A 24 5.33 -1.14 15.14
N SER A 25 6.67 -1.09 15.06
CA SER A 25 7.41 -1.58 13.88
C SER A 25 7.19 -3.07 13.62
N HIS A 26 6.86 -3.85 14.65
CA HIS A 26 6.56 -5.26 14.54
C HIS A 26 5.23 -5.52 13.82
N GLU A 27 4.17 -4.79 14.19
CA GLU A 27 2.87 -4.86 13.50
C GLU A 27 2.98 -4.36 12.06
N ALA A 28 3.74 -3.28 11.82
CA ALA A 28 4.03 -2.83 10.46
C ALA A 28 4.70 -3.92 9.60
N LEU A 29 5.61 -4.69 10.20
CA LEU A 29 6.29 -5.80 9.52
C LEU A 29 5.35 -6.97 9.24
N ILE A 30 4.48 -7.34 10.20
CA ILE A 30 3.46 -8.38 9.99
C ILE A 30 2.52 -7.94 8.88
N ALA A 31 2.03 -6.69 8.92
CA ALA A 31 1.10 -6.18 7.92
C ALA A 31 1.75 -6.17 6.53
N LEU A 32 2.99 -5.70 6.43
CA LEU A 32 3.75 -5.79 5.18
C LEU A 32 3.86 -7.23 4.69
N ARG A 33 4.18 -8.20 5.55
CA ARG A 33 4.33 -9.61 5.13
C ARG A 33 3.01 -10.21 4.68
N SER A 34 1.92 -9.91 5.36
CA SER A 34 0.57 -10.35 5.00
C SER A 34 0.05 -9.68 3.71
N LEU A 35 0.47 -8.44 3.43
CA LEU A 35 0.05 -7.65 2.28
C LEU A 35 1.07 -7.64 1.13
N SER A 36 2.23 -8.25 1.35
CA SER A 36 3.27 -8.38 0.34
C SER A 36 2.72 -9.20 -0.81
N PRO A 37 2.76 -8.67 -2.04
CA PRO A 37 2.03 -9.26 -3.14
C PRO A 37 2.56 -10.65 -3.51
N ASP A 38 1.65 -11.60 -3.65
CA ASP A 38 1.71 -12.51 -4.80
C ASP A 38 1.73 -11.60 -6.04
N GLN A 39 2.81 -11.64 -6.83
CA GLN A 39 3.06 -10.67 -7.88
C GLN A 39 1.83 -10.55 -8.80
N GLU A 40 1.15 -9.40 -8.77
CA GLU A 40 0.12 -9.07 -9.74
C GLU A 40 0.73 -9.27 -11.14
N PRO A 41 0.20 -10.20 -11.97
CA PRO A 41 0.75 -10.42 -13.30
C PRO A 41 0.77 -9.09 -14.03
N ARG A 42 1.92 -8.72 -14.59
CA ARG A 42 2.26 -7.42 -15.24
C ARG A 42 1.43 -7.12 -16.49
N ARG A 43 0.11 -7.16 -16.40
CA ARG A 43 -0.81 -6.96 -17.52
C ARG A 43 -1.51 -5.60 -17.51
N GLY A 44 -1.32 -4.77 -16.47
CA GLY A 44 -2.19 -3.61 -16.21
C GLY A 44 -1.56 -2.24 -16.06
N GLY A 45 -0.31 -1.98 -16.47
CA GLY A 45 0.25 -0.61 -16.44
C GLY A 45 0.37 0.03 -15.04
N ILE A 46 0.35 -0.79 -13.98
CA ILE A 46 0.47 -0.32 -12.60
C ILE A 46 1.79 -0.79 -11.98
N SER A 47 2.48 0.10 -11.29
CA SER A 47 3.62 -0.22 -10.44
C SER A 47 3.28 0.13 -8.99
N LYS A 48 3.22 -0.92 -8.15
CA LYS A 48 2.97 -0.84 -6.72
C LYS A 48 4.29 -1.10 -6.00
N GLN A 49 4.73 -0.15 -5.18
CA GLN A 49 5.90 -0.31 -4.32
C GLN A 49 5.46 -0.25 -2.86
N LEU A 50 5.67 -1.36 -2.16
CA LEU A 50 5.38 -1.53 -0.74
C LEU A 50 6.72 -1.59 0.00
N SER A 51 7.02 -0.61 0.85
CA SER A 51 8.27 -0.58 1.63
C SER A 51 7.99 -0.27 3.10
N VAL A 52 8.54 -1.09 4.01
CA VAL A 52 8.46 -0.85 5.48
C VAL A 52 9.47 0.17 5.98
N SER A 53 10.44 0.56 5.18
CA SER A 53 11.36 1.66 5.48
C SER A 53 10.63 3.01 5.38
N GLY A 54 9.74 3.29 6.34
CA GLY A 54 9.11 4.60 6.51
C GLY A 54 7.58 4.65 6.62
N SER A 55 6.85 3.55 6.84
CA SER A 55 5.36 3.52 6.92
C SER A 55 4.59 4.02 5.68
N THR A 56 5.30 4.44 4.64
CA THR A 56 4.74 4.98 3.40
C THR A 56 4.57 3.90 2.35
N LEU A 57 3.36 3.84 1.77
CA LEU A 57 3.01 3.00 0.64
C LEU A 57 2.89 3.87 -0.60
N ARG A 58 3.45 3.44 -1.74
CA ARG A 58 3.44 4.22 -3.00
C ARG A 58 2.88 3.41 -4.16
N TRP A 59 1.98 4.04 -4.91
CA TRP A 59 1.40 3.53 -6.15
C TRP A 59 1.72 4.49 -7.29
N SER A 60 1.95 3.93 -8.47
CA SER A 60 2.01 4.68 -9.72
C SER A 60 1.25 3.93 -10.81
N ALA A 61 0.42 4.63 -11.57
CA ALA A 61 -0.36 4.03 -12.66
C ALA A 61 -0.55 5.02 -13.81
N ASP A 62 -0.76 4.49 -15.00
CA ASP A 62 -1.00 5.30 -16.20
C ASP A 62 -2.44 5.88 -16.25
N GLU A 63 -3.38 5.27 -15.52
CA GLU A 63 -4.79 5.70 -15.49
C GLU A 63 -5.33 5.84 -14.07
N ALA A 64 -6.15 6.88 -13.84
CA ALA A 64 -6.76 7.16 -12.54
C ALA A 64 -7.69 6.03 -12.09
N ARG A 65 -8.37 5.38 -13.04
CA ARG A 65 -9.25 4.23 -12.77
C ARG A 65 -8.46 3.05 -12.21
N ILE A 66 -7.30 2.75 -12.81
CA ILE A 66 -6.44 1.64 -12.39
C ILE A 66 -5.85 1.93 -11.01
N LEU A 67 -5.38 3.15 -10.80
CA LEU A 67 -4.88 3.62 -9.49
C LEU A 67 -5.95 3.46 -8.41
N ARG A 68 -7.18 3.95 -8.67
CA ARG A 68 -8.30 3.87 -7.73
C ARG A 68 -8.62 2.43 -7.37
N VAL A 69 -8.80 1.54 -8.35
CA VAL A 69 -9.16 0.14 -8.10
C VAL A 69 -8.07 -0.57 -7.29
N SER A 70 -6.80 -0.33 -7.61
CA SER A 70 -5.68 -0.96 -6.91
C SER A 70 -5.54 -0.46 -5.47
N VAL A 71 -5.64 0.85 -5.25
CA VAL A 71 -5.57 1.43 -3.90
C VAL A 71 -6.76 0.95 -3.06
N SER A 72 -7.98 0.98 -3.59
CA SER A 72 -9.17 0.50 -2.89
C SER A 72 -9.03 -0.98 -2.49
N SER A 73 -8.68 -1.85 -3.43
CA SER A 73 -8.51 -3.27 -3.12
C SER A 73 -7.40 -3.51 -2.09
N PHE A 74 -6.31 -2.73 -2.13
CA PHE A 74 -5.27 -2.84 -1.11
C PHE A 74 -5.78 -2.45 0.29
N LEU A 75 -6.56 -1.38 0.39
CA LEU A 75 -7.12 -0.93 1.66
C LEU A 75 -8.10 -1.94 2.24
N ASP A 76 -8.87 -2.63 1.41
CA ASP A 76 -9.76 -3.71 1.84
C ASP A 76 -8.94 -4.86 2.48
N HIS A 77 -7.82 -5.26 1.86
CA HIS A 77 -6.92 -6.26 2.44
C HIS A 77 -6.24 -5.77 3.71
N LEU A 78 -5.83 -4.50 3.75
CA LEU A 78 -5.22 -3.90 4.94
C LEU A 78 -6.21 -3.88 6.11
N SER A 79 -7.48 -3.56 5.88
CA SER A 79 -8.54 -3.61 6.90
C SER A 79 -8.64 -5.00 7.50
N LEU A 80 -8.71 -6.04 6.66
CA LEU A 80 -8.76 -7.43 7.13
C LEU A 80 -7.54 -7.80 7.97
N VAL A 81 -6.34 -7.36 7.57
CA VAL A 81 -5.10 -7.63 8.31
C VAL A 81 -5.12 -6.93 9.68
N ILE A 82 -5.58 -5.68 9.74
CA ILE A 82 -5.71 -4.94 11.01
C ILE A 82 -6.75 -5.62 11.90
N GLU A 83 -7.93 -5.97 11.40
CA GLU A 83 -8.96 -6.70 12.14
C GLU A 83 -8.42 -8.04 12.68
N THR A 84 -7.61 -8.74 11.89
CA THR A 84 -6.96 -9.99 12.31
C THR A 84 -5.94 -9.73 13.43
N MET A 85 -5.16 -8.66 13.33
CA MET A 85 -4.22 -8.26 14.39
C MET A 85 -4.94 -7.84 15.67
N GLU A 86 -6.08 -7.15 15.58
CA GLU A 86 -6.87 -6.77 16.76
C GLU A 86 -7.50 -8.00 17.43
N MET A 87 -7.97 -8.96 16.64
CA MET A 87 -8.62 -10.18 17.14
C MET A 87 -7.62 -11.20 17.73
N PHE A 88 -6.44 -11.34 17.12
CA PHE A 88 -5.47 -12.39 17.46
C PHE A 88 -4.10 -11.88 17.93
N GLY A 89 -3.88 -10.57 17.90
CA GLY A 89 -2.66 -9.96 18.41
C GLY A 89 -2.52 -10.13 19.91
N PRO A 90 -1.37 -9.75 20.49
CA PRO A 90 -1.22 -9.69 21.93
C PRO A 90 -2.31 -8.74 22.43
N SER A 91 -3.35 -9.35 22.97
CA SER A 91 -4.50 -8.68 23.54
C SER A 91 -3.99 -7.52 24.39
N LEU A 92 -4.72 -6.41 24.37
CA LEU A 92 -4.63 -5.30 25.32
C LEU A 92 -4.73 -5.75 26.81
N LEU A 93 -4.50 -7.02 27.15
CA LEU A 93 -4.31 -7.56 28.49
C LEU A 93 -3.09 -6.96 29.23
N CYS A 94 -2.29 -6.10 28.60
CA CYS A 94 -1.32 -5.25 29.32
C CYS A 94 -1.85 -3.83 29.63
N ASP A 95 -3.03 -3.42 29.15
CA ASP A 95 -3.72 -2.22 29.66
C ASP A 95 -4.36 -2.46 31.04
N ALA A 96 -4.29 -3.69 31.57
CA ALA A 96 -4.57 -3.98 32.98
C ALA A 96 -3.35 -3.79 33.90
N ALA A 97 -2.24 -3.18 33.42
CA ALA A 97 -1.12 -2.78 34.26
C ALA A 97 -1.15 -1.29 34.67
N GLN A 98 -2.29 -0.61 34.48
CA GLN A 98 -2.49 0.75 35.00
C GLN A 98 -3.87 0.93 35.62
N VAL A 99 -4.22 0.15 36.65
CA VAL A 99 -4.88 0.62 37.90
C VAL A 99 -4.64 -0.44 38.98
N CYS A 100 -3.96 -0.02 40.06
CA CYS A 100 -3.62 -0.69 41.33
C CYS A 100 -2.14 -1.04 41.49
#